data_AF-A0AAE5S7W0-F1
#
_entry.id   AF-A0AAE5S7W0-F1
#
_cell.length_a   1.000
_cell.length_b   1.000
_cell.length_c   1.000
_cell.angle_alpha   90.00
_cell.angle_beta   90.00
_cell.angle_gamma   90.00
#
_symmetry.space_group_name_H-M   'P 1'
#
loop_
_entity.id
_entity.type
_entity.pdbx_description
1 polymer ?
#
loop_
_entity_poly.entity_id
_entity_poly.type
_entity_poly.pdbx_seq_one_letter_code
_entity_poly.pdbx_strand_id
1 'polypeptide(L)'
;MLDEYFTFLEQHSGCRFIHWNMRDEHFGFYALEHRHRVLKGAPYELQDDKKVDLARVLIDLFGKKYAPHEDSKGRSGRIMSLAELNKVTDKDALSGKEEAAAFVTGDFLKMHRSTLRKLDMFANFFERTHKGDLVTRASWLDRVGVHPVALIEWLKSHPAVSGFILVAAILGAVGKYETAWRWISSHL
;
A
#
# COMPACT_ATOMS: atom_id res chain seq x y z
N MET A 1 -26.49 7.76 -16.71
CA MET A 1 -25.21 7.64 -15.98
C MET A 1 -25.30 6.79 -14.72
N LEU A 2 -26.01 7.18 -13.64
CA LEU A 2 -26.08 6.32 -12.43
C LEU A 2 -26.87 5.04 -12.67
N ASP A 3 -28.02 5.12 -13.36
CA ASP A 3 -28.79 3.92 -13.74
C ASP A 3 -27.93 2.95 -14.57
N GLU A 4 -27.22 3.47 -15.57
CA GLU A 4 -26.30 2.70 -16.42
C GLU A 4 -25.15 2.09 -15.62
N TYR A 5 -24.58 2.83 -14.66
CA TYR A 5 -23.52 2.34 -13.77
C TYR A 5 -24.01 1.16 -12.91
N PHE A 6 -25.17 1.28 -12.27
CA PHE A 6 -25.72 0.21 -11.44
C PHE A 6 -26.22 -0.98 -12.27
N THR A 7 -26.78 -0.73 -13.45
CA THR A 7 -27.12 -1.79 -14.42
C THR A 7 -25.87 -2.55 -14.85
N PHE A 8 -24.76 -1.84 -15.12
CA PHE A 8 -23.48 -2.46 -15.45
C PHE A 8 -22.95 -3.33 -14.30
N LEU A 9 -23.03 -2.87 -13.06
CA LEU A 9 -22.63 -3.66 -11.88
C LEU A 9 -23.49 -4.91 -11.73
N GLU A 10 -24.81 -4.81 -11.91
CA GLU A 10 -25.74 -5.94 -11.81
C GLU A 10 -25.44 -7.01 -12.87
N GLN A 11 -25.29 -6.59 -14.13
CA GLN A 11 -24.97 -7.48 -15.26
C GLN A 11 -23.62 -8.19 -15.10
N HIS A 12 -22.70 -7.61 -14.33
CA HIS A 12 -21.37 -8.15 -14.08
C HIS A 12 -21.17 -8.55 -12.61
N SER A 13 -22.25 -8.88 -11.89
CA SER A 13 -22.24 -9.27 -10.48
C SER A 13 -21.37 -10.50 -10.17
N GLY A 14 -21.11 -11.35 -11.17
CA GLY A 14 -20.16 -12.46 -11.07
C GLY A 14 -18.69 -12.02 -10.94
N CYS A 15 -18.34 -10.83 -11.43
CA CYS A 15 -16.97 -10.32 -11.50
C CYS A 15 -16.48 -9.71 -10.19
N ARG A 16 -15.16 -9.60 -10.05
CA ARG A 16 -14.52 -8.80 -9.00
C ARG A 16 -14.16 -7.42 -9.55
N PHE A 17 -14.41 -6.39 -8.76
CA PHE A 17 -14.16 -5.00 -9.12
C PHE A 17 -12.98 -4.48 -8.31
N ILE A 18 -11.90 -4.19 -9.00
CA ILE A 18 -10.72 -3.57 -8.42
C ILE A 18 -11.01 -2.07 -8.29
N HIS A 19 -10.81 -1.54 -7.09
CA HIS A 19 -11.02 -0.14 -6.80
C HIS A 19 -9.87 0.43 -5.97
N TRP A 20 -9.86 1.75 -5.81
CA TRP A 20 -8.86 2.44 -4.99
C TRP A 20 -9.53 3.20 -3.86
N ASN A 21 -9.45 2.67 -2.64
CA ASN A 21 -9.92 3.33 -1.42
C ASN A 21 -11.42 3.73 -1.40
N MET A 22 -12.27 3.17 -2.27
CA MET A 22 -13.72 3.47 -2.37
C MET A 22 -14.58 2.83 -1.28
N ARG A 23 -14.15 2.91 -0.01
CA ARG A 23 -14.77 2.23 1.14
C ARG A 23 -15.58 3.16 2.05
N ASP A 24 -15.52 4.46 1.79
CA ASP A 24 -16.05 5.49 2.68
C ASP A 24 -17.51 5.82 2.32
N GLU A 25 -18.28 6.30 3.30
CA GLU A 25 -19.66 6.74 3.10
C GLU A 25 -19.73 8.09 2.35
N HIS A 26 -18.69 8.92 2.48
CA HIS A 26 -18.58 10.22 1.81
C HIS A 26 -18.10 10.08 0.36
N PHE A 27 -17.37 9.00 0.04
CA PHE A 27 -16.88 8.71 -1.31
C PHE A 27 -16.69 7.21 -1.53
N GLY A 28 -17.13 6.70 -2.68
CA GLY A 28 -17.01 5.28 -3.02
C GLY A 28 -18.36 4.64 -3.35
N PHE A 29 -18.46 3.32 -3.16
CA PHE A 29 -19.68 2.56 -3.48
C PHE A 29 -20.89 3.07 -2.69
N TYR A 30 -20.77 3.17 -1.37
CA TYR A 30 -21.84 3.67 -0.49
C TYR A 30 -22.33 5.07 -0.87
N ALA A 31 -21.40 5.99 -1.18
CA ALA A 31 -21.74 7.33 -1.61
C ALA A 31 -22.53 7.35 -2.92
N LEU A 32 -22.15 6.51 -3.90
CA LEU A 32 -22.86 6.37 -5.17
C LEU A 32 -24.24 5.75 -4.99
N GLU A 33 -24.35 4.72 -4.16
CA GLU A 33 -25.62 4.06 -3.82
C GLU A 33 -26.58 5.05 -3.14
N HIS A 34 -26.11 5.77 -2.12
CA HIS A 34 -26.89 6.80 -1.43
C HIS A 34 -27.35 7.89 -2.42
N ARG A 35 -26.45 8.38 -3.28
CA ARG A 35 -26.80 9.38 -4.30
C ARG A 35 -27.87 8.88 -5.26
N HIS A 36 -27.82 7.62 -5.67
CA HIS A 36 -28.82 7.02 -6.53
C HIS A 36 -30.19 6.95 -5.84
N ARG A 37 -30.23 6.50 -4.58
CA ARG A 37 -31.45 6.49 -3.76
C ARG A 37 -32.06 7.89 -3.61
N VAL A 38 -31.24 8.91 -3.35
CA VAL A 38 -31.68 10.32 -3.26
C VAL A 38 -32.31 10.80 -4.56
N LEU A 39 -31.79 10.35 -5.70
CA LEU A 39 -32.34 10.64 -7.03
C LEU A 39 -33.51 9.72 -7.43
N LYS A 40 -34.08 8.98 -6.46
CA LYS A 40 -35.20 8.04 -6.62
C LYS A 40 -34.89 6.80 -7.49
N GLY A 41 -33.61 6.52 -7.72
CA GLY A 41 -33.16 5.27 -8.35
C GLY A 41 -33.01 4.13 -7.33
N ALA A 42 -32.95 2.89 -7.82
CA ALA A 42 -32.69 1.70 -7.02
C ALA A 42 -31.27 1.18 -7.33
N PRO A 43 -30.26 1.41 -6.45
CA PRO A 43 -28.90 0.97 -6.74
C PRO A 43 -28.79 -0.55 -6.59
N TYR A 44 -28.00 -1.17 -7.46
CA TYR A 44 -27.50 -2.51 -7.24
C TYR A 44 -26.37 -2.46 -6.21
N GLU A 45 -26.57 -3.12 -5.07
CA GLU A 45 -25.57 -3.22 -4.00
C GLU A 45 -24.61 -4.38 -4.30
N LEU A 46 -23.39 -4.03 -4.71
CA LEU A 46 -22.36 -5.02 -4.98
C LEU A 46 -21.90 -5.68 -3.68
N GLN A 47 -21.80 -7.01 -3.67
CA GLN A 47 -21.36 -7.76 -2.50
C GLN A 47 -19.89 -7.44 -2.15
N ASP A 48 -19.57 -7.43 -0.86
CA ASP A 48 -18.24 -7.02 -0.40
C ASP A 48 -17.11 -7.95 -0.85
N ASP A 49 -17.38 -9.24 -1.04
CA ASP A 49 -16.42 -10.22 -1.58
C ASP A 49 -16.05 -9.95 -3.06
N LYS A 50 -16.86 -9.13 -3.74
CA LYS A 50 -16.59 -8.66 -5.11
C LYS A 50 -15.80 -7.36 -5.14
N LYS A 51 -15.63 -6.65 -4.02
CA LYS A 51 -14.89 -5.38 -3.93
C LYS A 51 -13.44 -5.65 -3.54
N VAL A 52 -12.50 -5.33 -4.44
CA VAL A 52 -11.06 -5.52 -4.19
C VAL A 52 -10.37 -4.17 -4.08
N ASP A 53 -9.98 -3.77 -2.87
CA ASP A 53 -9.24 -2.53 -2.65
C ASP A 53 -7.75 -2.71 -2.96
N LEU A 54 -7.33 -2.25 -4.14
CA LEU A 54 -5.93 -2.33 -4.56
C LEU A 54 -4.99 -1.62 -3.58
N ALA A 55 -5.40 -0.48 -3.02
CA ALA A 55 -4.57 0.25 -2.07
C ALA A 55 -4.30 -0.59 -0.81
N ARG A 56 -5.28 -1.39 -0.38
CA ARG A 56 -5.11 -2.27 0.78
C ARG A 56 -4.26 -3.49 0.45
N VAL A 57 -4.49 -4.11 -0.71
CA VAL A 57 -3.65 -5.21 -1.21
C VAL A 57 -2.18 -4.79 -1.25
N LEU A 58 -1.87 -3.58 -1.72
CA LEU A 58 -0.50 -3.06 -1.73
C LEU A 58 0.07 -2.85 -0.32
N ILE A 59 -0.74 -2.42 0.66
CA ILE A 59 -0.31 -2.33 2.06
C ILE A 59 -0.01 -3.71 2.63
N ASP A 60 -0.83 -4.71 2.31
CA ASP A 60 -0.68 -6.06 2.86
C ASP A 60 0.55 -6.76 2.23
N LEU A 61 0.88 -6.46 0.97
CA LEU A 61 2.05 -7.00 0.26
C LEU A 61 3.38 -6.30 0.60
N PHE A 62 3.35 -4.98 0.79
CA PHE A 62 4.56 -4.15 0.87
C PHE A 62 4.66 -3.31 2.16
N GLY A 63 3.71 -3.48 3.07
CA GLY A 63 3.62 -2.70 4.30
C GLY A 63 3.09 -1.27 4.09
N LYS A 64 2.82 -0.58 5.21
CA LYS A 64 2.19 0.75 5.20
C LYS A 64 3.02 1.82 4.49
N LYS A 65 4.33 1.62 4.36
CA LYS A 65 5.30 2.58 3.77
C LYS A 65 5.59 2.34 2.29
N TYR A 66 4.80 1.48 1.61
CA TYR A 66 5.03 1.14 0.19
C TYR A 66 5.09 2.35 -0.75
N ALA A 67 4.35 3.42 -0.46
CA ALA A 67 4.40 4.68 -1.18
C ALA A 67 4.25 5.84 -0.20
N PRO A 68 4.93 6.98 -0.44
CA PRO A 68 4.75 8.19 0.37
C PRO A 68 3.37 8.80 0.12
N HIS A 69 2.91 9.64 1.05
CA HIS A 69 1.61 10.30 0.93
C HIS A 69 1.62 11.47 -0.04
N GLU A 70 2.80 11.96 -0.41
CA GLU A 70 2.99 13.06 -1.36
C GLU A 70 4.06 12.65 -2.38
N ASP A 71 3.91 13.14 -3.60
CA ASP A 71 4.93 13.03 -4.64
C ASP A 71 5.97 14.17 -4.52
N SER A 72 7.02 14.15 -5.35
CA SER A 72 8.03 15.21 -5.34
C SER A 72 7.50 16.59 -5.75
N LYS A 73 6.33 16.65 -6.40
CA LYS A 73 5.66 17.87 -6.84
C LYS A 73 4.68 18.42 -5.80
N GLY A 74 4.58 17.80 -4.62
CA GLY A 74 3.67 18.20 -3.54
C GLY A 74 2.20 17.81 -3.77
N ARG A 75 1.90 16.94 -4.74
CA ARG A 75 0.55 16.41 -4.94
C ARG A 75 0.28 15.31 -3.92
N SER A 76 -0.81 15.50 -3.17
CA SER A 76 -1.25 14.54 -2.17
C SER A 76 -1.90 13.31 -2.81
N GLY A 77 -1.59 12.13 -2.28
CA GLY A 77 -2.19 10.86 -2.63
C GLY A 77 -1.17 9.80 -3.04
N ARG A 78 -1.33 8.59 -2.49
CA ARG A 78 -0.46 7.44 -2.80
C ARG A 78 -0.47 7.02 -4.27
N ILE A 79 -1.52 7.39 -5.01
CA ILE A 79 -1.61 7.16 -6.46
C ILE A 79 -0.55 7.97 -7.20
N MET A 80 -0.42 9.26 -6.88
CA MET A 80 0.50 10.17 -7.56
C MET A 80 1.95 9.80 -7.26
N SER A 81 2.25 9.52 -6.00
CA SER A 81 3.59 9.10 -5.61
C SER A 81 3.97 7.74 -6.16
N LEU A 82 3.04 6.77 -6.21
CA LEU A 82 3.31 5.46 -6.79
C LEU A 82 3.55 5.55 -8.30
N ALA A 83 2.83 6.44 -9.00
CA ALA A 83 3.08 6.70 -10.41
C ALA A 83 4.46 7.29 -10.66
N GLU A 84 4.87 8.26 -9.83
CA GLU A 84 6.23 8.81 -9.89
C GLU A 84 7.29 7.72 -9.69
N LEU A 85 7.15 6.91 -8.64
CA LEU A 85 8.10 5.82 -8.32
C LEU A 85 8.24 4.82 -9.48
N ASN A 86 7.13 4.53 -10.17
CA ASN A 86 7.08 3.55 -11.25
C ASN A 86 7.27 4.16 -12.64
N LYS A 87 7.50 5.48 -12.73
CA LYS A 87 7.58 6.25 -13.99
C LYS A 87 6.34 6.05 -14.88
N VAL A 88 5.19 5.89 -14.25
CA VAL A 88 3.90 5.82 -14.95
C VAL A 88 3.52 7.24 -15.34
N THR A 89 3.06 7.42 -16.58
CA THR A 89 2.59 8.72 -17.04
C THR A 89 1.39 9.14 -16.21
N ASP A 90 1.49 10.32 -15.62
CA ASP A 90 0.48 11.00 -14.80
C ASP A 90 -0.11 12.23 -15.51
N LYS A 91 0.17 12.37 -16.81
CA LYS A 91 -0.33 13.45 -17.65
C LYS A 91 -1.86 13.43 -17.65
N ASP A 92 -2.46 14.58 -17.36
CA ASP A 92 -3.90 14.79 -17.20
C ASP A 92 -4.51 14.22 -15.90
N ALA A 93 -3.73 13.58 -15.03
CA ALA A 93 -4.21 13.16 -13.70
C ALA A 93 -4.33 14.38 -12.78
N LEU A 94 -5.58 14.76 -12.49
CA LEU A 94 -5.87 15.87 -11.59
C LEU A 94 -5.82 15.45 -10.12
N SER A 95 -5.31 16.34 -9.28
CA SER A 95 -5.50 16.26 -7.82
C SER A 95 -6.97 16.49 -7.45
N GLY A 96 -7.36 16.08 -6.24
CA GLY A 96 -8.74 16.27 -5.79
C GLY A 96 -9.19 17.75 -5.78
N LYS A 97 -8.27 18.68 -5.47
CA LYS A 97 -8.54 20.12 -5.53
C LYS A 97 -8.81 20.59 -6.97
N GLU A 98 -8.01 20.10 -7.92
CA GLU A 98 -8.17 20.45 -9.34
C GLU A 98 -9.42 19.82 -9.96
N GLU A 99 -9.81 18.62 -9.55
CA GLU A 99 -11.08 18.00 -9.98
C GLU A 99 -12.28 18.77 -9.47
N ALA A 100 -12.27 19.19 -8.20
CA ALA A 100 -13.33 20.02 -7.64
C ALA A 100 -13.43 21.37 -8.37
N ALA A 101 -12.30 22.00 -8.70
CA ALA A 101 -12.28 23.24 -9.48
C ALA A 101 -12.83 23.03 -10.89
N ALA A 102 -12.40 21.97 -11.59
CA ALA A 102 -12.88 21.63 -12.93
C ALA A 102 -14.39 21.35 -12.96
N PHE A 103 -14.93 20.73 -11.89
CA PHE A 103 -16.37 20.50 -11.74
C PHE A 103 -17.13 21.82 -11.64
N VAL A 104 -16.67 22.76 -10.80
CA VAL A 104 -17.30 24.08 -10.62
C VAL A 104 -17.27 24.90 -11.91
N THR A 105 -16.18 24.80 -12.68
CA THR A 105 -16.06 25.50 -13.98
C THR A 105 -16.78 24.79 -15.13
N GLY A 106 -17.37 23.61 -14.90
CA GLY A 106 -18.06 22.83 -15.94
C GLY A 106 -17.13 22.16 -16.95
N ASP A 107 -15.83 22.02 -16.63
CA ASP A 107 -14.84 21.38 -17.51
C ASP A 107 -14.87 19.85 -17.33
N PHE A 108 -15.99 19.25 -17.72
CA PHE A 108 -16.22 17.80 -17.59
C PHE A 108 -15.28 16.98 -18.48
N LEU A 109 -14.80 17.54 -19.60
CA LEU A 109 -13.85 16.86 -20.49
C LEU A 109 -12.51 16.64 -19.78
N LYS A 110 -12.03 17.65 -19.05
CA LYS A 110 -10.80 17.54 -18.25
C LYS A 110 -10.96 16.54 -17.11
N MET A 111 -12.11 16.52 -16.42
CA MET A 111 -12.39 15.50 -15.41
C MET A 111 -12.46 14.08 -15.99
N HIS A 112 -13.08 13.92 -17.16
CA HIS A 112 -13.16 12.63 -17.83
C HIS A 112 -11.77 12.11 -18.22
N ARG A 113 -10.90 12.97 -18.76
CA ARG A 113 -9.50 12.64 -19.04
C ARG A 113 -8.73 12.23 -17.77
N SER A 114 -8.93 12.96 -16.67
CA SER A 114 -8.35 12.61 -15.36
C SER A 114 -8.80 11.23 -14.88
N THR A 115 -10.09 10.93 -15.03
CA THR A 115 -10.68 9.64 -14.64
C THR A 115 -10.05 8.50 -15.43
N LEU A 116 -9.94 8.63 -16.75
CA LEU A 116 -9.28 7.63 -17.61
C LEU A 116 -7.81 7.47 -17.26
N ARG A 117 -7.10 8.57 -16.97
CA ARG A 117 -5.70 8.51 -16.59
C ARG A 117 -5.50 7.77 -15.26
N LYS A 118 -6.33 8.02 -14.25
CA LYS A 118 -6.26 7.32 -12.97
C LYS A 118 -6.56 5.83 -13.13
N LEU A 119 -7.50 5.47 -14.00
CA LEU A 119 -7.78 4.08 -14.34
C LEU A 119 -6.58 3.38 -14.98
N ASP A 120 -5.92 4.04 -15.94
CA ASP A 120 -4.69 3.55 -16.58
C ASP A 120 -3.55 3.35 -15.56
N MET A 121 -3.40 4.29 -14.61
CA MET A 121 -2.45 4.14 -13.50
C MET A 121 -2.78 2.92 -12.64
N PHE A 122 -4.06 2.67 -12.30
CA PHE A 122 -4.48 1.51 -11.51
C PHE A 122 -4.20 0.20 -12.22
N ALA A 123 -4.51 0.12 -13.52
CA ALA A 123 -4.21 -1.05 -14.34
C ALA A 123 -2.70 -1.32 -14.34
N ASN A 124 -1.88 -0.28 -14.53
CA ASN A 124 -0.43 -0.42 -14.50
C ASN A 124 0.09 -0.92 -13.15
N PHE A 125 -0.40 -0.36 -12.04
CA PHE A 125 -0.02 -0.81 -10.70
C PHE A 125 -0.42 -2.25 -10.44
N PHE A 126 -1.64 -2.64 -10.84
CA PHE A 126 -2.11 -4.01 -10.70
C PHE A 126 -1.25 -4.99 -11.49
N GLU A 127 -0.99 -4.71 -12.78
CA GLU A 127 -0.14 -5.55 -13.61
C GLU A 127 1.27 -5.69 -13.05
N ARG A 128 1.86 -4.59 -12.58
CA ARG A 128 3.20 -4.61 -11.99
C ARG A 128 3.26 -5.36 -10.67
N THR A 129 2.20 -5.23 -9.87
CA THR A 129 2.05 -6.01 -8.64
C THR A 129 1.98 -7.49 -8.95
N HIS A 130 1.21 -7.86 -9.97
CA HIS A 130 1.08 -9.25 -10.41
C HIS A 130 2.41 -9.81 -10.98
N LYS A 131 3.16 -9.02 -11.73
CA LYS A 131 4.48 -9.38 -12.28
C LYS A 131 5.60 -9.36 -11.22
N GLY A 132 5.39 -8.67 -10.09
CA GLY A 132 6.38 -8.52 -9.04
C GLY A 132 7.43 -7.43 -9.30
N ASP A 133 7.23 -6.56 -10.30
CA ASP A 133 8.15 -5.47 -10.71
C ASP A 133 7.67 -4.09 -10.23
N LEU A 134 6.63 -4.03 -9.39
CA LEU A 134 6.19 -2.78 -8.78
C LEU A 134 7.28 -2.21 -7.87
N VAL A 135 7.76 -1.01 -8.22
CA VAL A 135 8.74 -0.26 -7.43
C VAL A 135 8.02 0.41 -6.26
N THR A 136 8.46 0.11 -5.04
CA THR A 136 7.90 0.65 -3.80
C THR A 136 9.02 1.18 -2.89
N ARG A 137 8.66 1.99 -1.89
CA ARG A 137 9.57 2.44 -0.81
C ARG A 137 9.60 1.48 0.38
N ALA A 138 9.00 0.30 0.26
CA ALA A 138 8.99 -0.70 1.31
C ALA A 138 10.42 -1.19 1.57
N SER A 139 10.81 -1.26 2.85
CA SER A 139 12.05 -1.93 3.21
C SER A 139 11.87 -3.44 3.11
N TRP A 140 12.96 -4.20 2.98
CA TRP A 140 12.92 -5.66 3.00
C TRP A 140 12.22 -6.20 4.28
N LEU A 141 12.41 -5.51 5.41
CA LEU A 141 11.74 -5.82 6.68
C LEU A 141 10.22 -5.62 6.63
N ASP A 142 9.74 -4.59 5.92
CA ASP A 142 8.30 -4.36 5.73
C ASP A 142 7.65 -5.44 4.86
N ARG A 143 8.42 -6.08 3.97
CA ARG A 143 7.95 -7.12 3.03
C ARG A 143 7.96 -8.52 3.66
N VAL A 144 8.93 -8.83 4.52
CA VAL A 144 9.09 -10.15 5.15
C VAL A 144 8.42 -10.21 6.53
N GLY A 145 8.02 -9.07 7.10
CA GLY A 145 7.28 -9.02 8.36
C GLY A 145 8.08 -9.48 9.57
N VAL A 146 9.43 -9.51 9.47
CA VAL A 146 10.29 -9.95 10.57
C VAL A 146 10.25 -8.88 11.66
N HIS A 147 9.42 -9.11 12.68
CA HIS A 147 9.46 -8.30 13.90
C HIS A 147 10.75 -8.70 14.64
N PRO A 148 11.69 -7.77 14.95
CA PRO A 148 12.85 -8.09 15.78
C PRO A 148 12.46 -8.71 17.12
N VAL A 149 11.25 -8.38 17.59
CA VAL A 149 10.60 -8.98 18.76
C VAL A 149 10.33 -10.47 18.57
N ALA A 150 9.89 -10.93 17.40
CA ALA A 150 9.63 -12.35 17.13
C ALA A 150 10.93 -13.17 17.15
N LEU A 151 12.05 -12.59 16.71
CA LEU A 151 13.37 -13.22 16.84
C LEU A 151 13.77 -13.36 18.32
N ILE A 152 13.56 -12.32 19.12
CA ILE A 152 13.81 -12.33 20.57
C ILE A 152 12.89 -13.32 21.28
N GLU A 153 11.63 -13.41 20.87
CA GLU A 153 10.63 -14.30 21.46
C GLU A 153 10.90 -15.77 21.08
N TRP A 154 11.35 -16.03 19.86
CA TRP A 154 11.85 -17.34 19.43
C TRP A 154 13.13 -17.75 20.19
N LEU A 155 14.04 -16.80 20.44
CA LEU A 155 15.23 -17.02 21.29
C LEU A 155 14.85 -17.33 22.74
N LYS A 156 13.84 -16.66 23.29
CA LYS A 156 13.33 -16.91 24.65
C LYS A 156 12.58 -18.23 24.77
N SER A 157 11.88 -18.66 23.72
CA SER A 157 11.14 -19.93 23.73
C SER A 157 12.04 -21.17 23.62
N HIS A 158 13.31 -21.00 23.27
CA HIS A 158 14.31 -22.07 23.20
C HIS A 158 15.43 -21.88 24.25
N PRO A 159 15.26 -22.40 25.47
CA PRO A 159 16.24 -22.24 26.55
C PRO A 159 17.63 -22.83 26.23
N ALA A 160 17.69 -23.87 25.39
CA ALA A 160 18.96 -24.46 24.95
C ALA A 160 19.76 -23.52 24.02
N VAL A 161 19.09 -22.82 23.11
CA VAL A 161 19.72 -21.89 22.16
C VAL A 161 20.21 -20.63 22.87
N SER A 162 19.38 -20.07 23.76
CA SER A 162 19.78 -18.92 24.59
C SER A 162 20.92 -19.28 25.55
N GLY A 163 20.91 -20.48 26.14
CA GLY A 163 22.02 -20.99 26.95
C GLY A 163 23.33 -21.11 26.17
N PHE A 164 23.28 -21.65 24.94
CA PHE A 164 24.47 -21.79 24.09
C PHE A 164 25.07 -20.43 23.71
N ILE A 165 24.24 -19.45 23.36
CA ILE A 165 24.67 -18.08 23.03
C ILE A 165 25.36 -17.42 24.23
N LEU A 166 24.81 -17.59 25.43
CA LEU A 166 25.40 -17.05 26.66
C LEU A 166 26.78 -17.66 26.95
N VAL A 167 26.90 -18.99 26.84
CA VAL A 167 28.17 -19.70 27.06
C VAL A 167 29.21 -19.28 26.03
N ALA A 168 28.83 -19.17 24.75
CA ALA A 168 29.72 -18.69 23.70
C ALA A 168 30.20 -17.26 23.94
N ALA A 169 29.33 -16.37 24.42
CA ALA A 169 29.69 -15.00 24.77
C ALA A 169 30.69 -14.93 25.94
N ILE A 170 30.49 -15.75 26.98
CA ILE A 170 31.39 -15.84 28.13
C ILE A 170 32.75 -16.38 27.70
N LEU A 171 32.79 -17.47 26.92
CA LEU A 171 34.04 -18.05 26.42
C LEU A 171 34.81 -17.06 25.54
N GLY A 172 34.11 -16.32 24.68
CA GLY A 172 34.70 -15.26 23.86
C GLY A 172 35.28 -14.12 24.71
N ALA A 173 34.59 -13.70 25.78
CA ALA A 173 35.07 -12.68 26.70
C ALA A 173 36.31 -13.13 27.47
N VAL A 174 36.33 -14.38 27.96
CA VAL A 174 37.49 -14.97 28.64
C VAL A 174 38.68 -15.08 27.70
N GLY A 175 38.49 -15.55 26.47
CA GLY A 175 39.57 -15.64 25.48
C GLY A 175 40.17 -14.26 25.12
N LYS A 176 39.33 -13.22 25.02
CA LYS A 176 39.77 -11.83 24.82
C LYS A 176 40.47 -11.26 26.05
N TYR A 177 40.00 -11.59 27.25
CA TYR A 177 40.64 -11.18 28.49
C TYR A 177 42.02 -11.81 28.64
N GLU A 178 42.18 -13.10 28.34
CA GLU A 178 43.49 -13.75 28.38
C GLU A 178 44.46 -13.17 27.35
N THR A 179 44.00 -12.87 26.13
CA THR A 179 44.86 -12.24 25.12
C THR A 179 45.25 -10.81 25.49
N ALA A 180 44.32 -10.03 26.06
CA ALA A 180 44.62 -8.69 26.57
C ALA A 180 45.58 -8.73 27.77
N TRP A 181 45.39 -9.67 28.70
CA TRP A 181 46.26 -9.87 29.85
C TRP A 181 47.68 -10.27 29.44
N ARG A 182 47.82 -11.21 28.49
CA ARG A 182 49.12 -11.63 27.95
C ARG A 182 49.85 -10.47 27.28
N TRP A 183 49.15 -9.62 26.54
CA TRP A 183 49.73 -8.43 25.90
C TRP A 183 50.22 -7.39 26.92
N ILE A 184 49.47 -7.17 28.01
CA ILE A 184 49.86 -6.27 29.10
C ILE A 184 51.09 -6.82 29.84
N SER A 185 51.12 -8.13 30.13
CA SER A 185 52.24 -8.77 30.83
C SER A 185 53.54 -8.85 30.02
N SER A 186 53.49 -8.64 28.69
CA SER A 186 54.68 -8.64 27.84
C SER A 186 55.26 -7.24 27.59
N HIS A 187 54.59 -6.18 28.08
CA HIS A 187 54.98 -4.77 27.92
C HIS A 187 55.17 -4.05 29.27
N LEU A 188 55.17 -4.80 30.38
CA LEU A 188 55.56 -4.39 31.73
C LEU A 188 56.88 -5.10 32.09
#